data_AF-A0A2U3ADP7-F1
#
_entry.id   AF-A0A2U3ADP7-F1
#
_cell.length_a   1.000
_cell.length_b   1.000
_cell.length_c   1.000
_cell.angle_alpha   90.00
_cell.angle_beta   90.00
_cell.angle_gamma   90.00
#
_symmetry.space_group_name_H-M   'P 1'
#
loop_
_entity.id
_entity.type
_entity.pdbx_description
1 polymer ?
#
loop_
_entity_poly.entity_id
_entity_poly.type
_entity_poly.pdbx_seq_one_letter_code
_entity_poly.pdbx_strand_id
1 'polypeptide(L)'
;MMRSWLSRFGTDRGANVAVIFALATVPLVYLLGMTTDYTQALRKKNQLDAAADAAAIAAVRPAMLLQTDSTAKAAAAAVFASTANSMTGLSSVPSPTINIVDSGLQRTVTVSYTAQSINNFGTLLRSATWAVGGTSTARAASAPNMNFYLVLDDSPSMAIGATQNDINNLISYTSSQPSASRSCGFACHETHPNLDSGANSSSVDNLTIARNNGVTLRIDL
;
A
#
# COMPACT_ATOMS: atom_id res chain seq x y z
N MET A 1 26.44 67.63 -27.27
CA MET A 1 26.33 67.33 -25.83
C MET A 1 27.04 66.04 -25.41
N MET A 2 26.81 64.89 -26.06
CA MET A 2 27.44 63.61 -25.67
C MET A 2 28.99 63.62 -25.72
N ARG A 3 29.59 64.32 -26.70
CA ARG A 3 31.05 64.47 -26.83
C ARG A 3 31.70 65.24 -25.68
N SER A 4 31.06 66.31 -25.17
CA SER A 4 31.58 67.08 -24.03
C SER A 4 31.46 66.33 -22.71
N TRP A 5 30.51 65.39 -22.60
CA TRP A 5 30.35 64.55 -21.42
C TRP A 5 31.40 63.45 -21.39
N LEU A 6 31.68 62.83 -22.54
CA LEU A 6 32.76 61.85 -22.71
C LEU A 6 34.15 62.46 -22.45
N SER A 7 34.40 63.69 -22.91
CA SER A 7 35.68 64.37 -22.65
C SER A 7 35.86 64.76 -21.18
N ARG A 8 34.78 65.17 -20.51
CA ARG A 8 34.79 65.46 -19.06
C ARG A 8 34.96 64.17 -18.25
N PHE A 9 34.31 63.08 -18.65
CA PHE A 9 34.46 61.77 -18.01
C PHE A 9 35.89 61.23 -18.17
N GLY A 10 36.51 61.37 -19.34
CA GLY A 10 37.90 60.95 -19.56
C GLY A 10 38.95 61.79 -18.83
N THR A 11 38.60 62.98 -18.32
CA THR A 11 39.50 63.88 -17.58
C THR A 11 39.22 63.91 -16.07
N ASP A 12 38.15 63.25 -15.61
CA ASP A 12 37.76 63.20 -14.20
C ASP A 12 38.58 62.15 -13.43
N ARG A 13 39.18 62.54 -12.31
CA ARG A 13 39.98 61.66 -11.44
C ARG A 13 39.13 60.58 -10.76
N GLY A 14 37.80 60.76 -10.68
CA GLY A 14 36.86 59.77 -10.17
C GLY A 14 36.35 58.75 -11.21
N ALA A 15 36.75 58.87 -12.48
CA ALA A 15 36.29 57.99 -13.55
C ALA A 15 36.73 56.52 -13.39
N ASN A 16 37.76 56.25 -12.58
CA ASN A 16 38.20 54.90 -12.23
C ASN A 16 37.10 54.09 -11.53
N VAL A 17 36.24 54.72 -10.72
CA VAL A 17 35.12 54.06 -10.05
C VAL A 17 34.11 53.54 -11.06
N ALA A 18 33.77 54.33 -12.06
CA ALA A 18 32.84 53.92 -13.12
C ALA A 18 33.41 52.79 -13.99
N VAL A 19 34.73 52.79 -14.25
CA VAL A 19 35.41 51.70 -14.96
C VAL A 19 35.40 50.40 -14.14
N ILE A 20 35.76 50.46 -12.85
CA ILE A 20 35.73 49.29 -11.96
C ILE A 20 34.30 48.76 -11.80
N PHE A 21 33.31 49.65 -11.65
CA PHE A 21 31.91 49.28 -11.57
C PHE A 21 31.43 48.58 -12.86
N ALA A 22 31.77 49.12 -14.03
CA ALA A 22 31.41 48.51 -15.31
C ALA A 22 32.03 47.11 -15.46
N LEU A 23 33.31 46.95 -15.10
CA LEU A 23 33.99 45.65 -15.14
C LEU A 23 33.43 44.66 -14.12
N ALA A 24 33.06 45.12 -12.92
CA ALA A 24 32.46 44.27 -11.88
C ALA A 24 31.01 43.88 -12.18
N THR A 25 30.27 44.70 -12.93
CA THR A 25 28.87 44.42 -13.29
C THR A 25 28.76 43.18 -14.18
N VAL A 26 29.73 42.93 -15.07
CA VAL A 26 29.73 41.77 -15.98
C VAL A 26 29.69 40.42 -15.21
N PRO A 27 30.64 40.10 -14.30
CA PRO A 27 30.59 38.87 -13.52
C PRO A 27 29.41 38.83 -12.56
N LEU A 28 28.94 39.97 -12.03
CA LEU A 28 27.76 40.00 -11.15
C LEU A 28 26.48 39.59 -11.89
N VAL A 29 26.22 40.17 -13.07
CA VAL A 29 25.05 39.82 -13.89
C VAL A 29 25.13 38.36 -14.34
N TYR A 30 26.33 37.88 -14.68
CA TYR A 30 26.56 36.47 -14.99
C TYR A 30 26.16 35.54 -13.84
N LEU A 31 26.63 35.83 -12.63
CA LEU A 31 26.31 35.04 -11.44
C LEU A 31 24.81 35.08 -11.12
N LEU A 32 24.17 36.24 -11.20
CA LEU A 32 22.73 36.38 -10.96
C LEU A 32 21.89 35.58 -11.98
N GLY A 33 22.27 35.61 -13.25
CA GLY A 33 21.63 34.78 -14.29
C GLY A 33 21.78 33.30 -13.99
N MET A 34 22.99 32.87 -13.65
CA MET A 34 23.29 31.47 -13.28
C MET A 34 22.49 31.02 -12.05
N THR A 35 22.41 31.84 -11.00
CA THR A 35 21.64 31.53 -9.78
C THR A 35 20.15 31.39 -10.09
N THR A 36 19.61 32.23 -10.97
CA THR A 36 18.20 32.18 -11.37
C THR A 36 17.90 30.87 -12.12
N ASP A 37 18.71 30.53 -13.11
CA ASP A 37 18.54 29.29 -13.88
C ASP A 37 18.74 28.05 -13.00
N TYR A 38 19.69 28.09 -12.07
CA TYR A 38 19.91 27.01 -11.10
C TYR A 38 18.73 26.79 -10.19
N THR A 39 18.18 27.87 -9.64
CA THR A 39 17.01 27.79 -8.78
C THR A 39 15.80 27.24 -9.54
N GLN A 40 15.62 27.62 -10.82
CA GLN A 40 14.55 27.09 -11.65
C GLN A 40 14.76 25.61 -12.00
N ALA A 41 15.98 25.20 -12.32
CA ALA A 41 16.31 23.80 -12.58
C ALA A 41 16.04 22.93 -11.34
N LEU A 42 16.45 23.39 -10.15
CA LEU A 42 16.17 22.69 -8.90
C LEU A 42 14.68 22.60 -8.57
N ARG A 43 13.90 23.68 -8.79
CA ARG A 43 12.44 23.64 -8.61
C ARG A 43 11.78 22.58 -9.48
N LYS A 44 12.16 22.50 -10.76
CA LYS A 44 11.66 21.49 -11.69
C LYS A 44 12.11 20.09 -11.27
N LYS A 45 13.36 19.92 -10.84
CA LYS A 45 13.86 18.67 -10.28
C LYS A 45 13.00 18.21 -9.10
N ASN A 46 12.73 19.09 -8.12
CA ASN A 46 11.92 18.74 -6.96
C ASN A 46 10.49 18.34 -7.34
N GLN A 47 9.89 18.99 -8.34
CA GLN A 47 8.57 18.61 -8.85
C GLN A 47 8.57 17.23 -9.53
N LEU A 48 9.61 16.93 -10.32
CA LEU A 48 9.76 15.62 -10.96
C LEU A 48 10.12 14.52 -9.96
N ASP A 49 10.90 14.83 -8.92
CA ASP A 49 11.19 13.91 -7.81
C ASP A 49 9.90 13.56 -7.07
N ALA A 50 9.06 14.56 -6.75
CA ALA A 50 7.74 14.32 -6.15
C ALA A 50 6.81 13.50 -7.07
N ALA A 51 6.88 13.70 -8.39
CA ALA A 51 6.15 12.89 -9.35
C ALA A 51 6.66 11.44 -9.39
N ALA A 52 7.97 11.22 -9.32
CA ALA A 52 8.57 9.91 -9.25
C ALA A 52 8.21 9.17 -7.96
N ASP A 53 8.20 9.86 -6.82
CA ASP A 53 7.75 9.32 -5.52
C ASP A 53 6.28 8.90 -5.57
N ALA A 54 5.41 9.77 -6.09
CA ALA A 54 3.99 9.46 -6.25
C ALA A 54 3.78 8.25 -7.18
N ALA A 55 4.52 8.16 -8.29
CA ALA A 55 4.47 7.05 -9.21
C ALA A 55 4.94 5.73 -8.58
N ALA A 56 6.04 5.76 -7.82
CA ALA A 56 6.56 4.59 -7.13
C ALA A 56 5.55 4.07 -6.10
N ILE A 57 4.96 4.95 -5.29
CA ILE A 57 3.91 4.60 -4.31
C ILE A 57 2.65 4.06 -5.01
N ALA A 58 2.24 4.67 -6.12
CA ALA A 58 1.07 4.23 -6.87
C ALA A 58 1.21 2.80 -7.39
N ALA A 59 2.42 2.35 -7.71
CA ALA A 59 2.70 0.99 -8.18
C ALA A 59 2.71 -0.06 -7.05
N VAL A 60 2.97 0.33 -5.81
CA VAL A 60 3.04 -0.57 -4.64
C VAL A 60 1.78 -0.53 -3.76
N ARG A 61 0.76 0.25 -4.13
CA ARG A 61 -0.51 0.28 -3.40
C ARG A 61 -1.15 -1.12 -3.35
N PRO A 62 -1.93 -1.47 -2.30
CA PRO A 62 -2.50 -2.81 -2.15
C PRO A 62 -3.26 -3.33 -3.39
N ALA A 63 -4.02 -2.45 -4.04
CA ALA A 63 -4.74 -2.80 -5.27
C ALA A 63 -3.83 -3.17 -6.46
N MET A 64 -2.59 -2.66 -6.51
CA MET A 64 -1.61 -2.97 -7.55
C MET A 64 -0.70 -4.14 -7.19
N LEU A 65 -0.57 -4.50 -5.90
CA LEU A 65 0.18 -5.69 -5.49
C LEU A 65 -0.42 -6.99 -6.04
N LEU A 66 -1.73 -7.00 -6.26
CA LEU A 66 -2.45 -8.13 -6.86
C LEU A 66 -2.48 -8.08 -8.40
N GLN A 67 -1.93 -7.04 -9.02
CA GLN A 67 -1.96 -6.83 -10.47
C GLN A 67 -0.63 -7.21 -11.11
N THR A 68 -0.69 -7.46 -12.43
CA THR A 68 0.50 -7.71 -13.25
C THR A 68 1.42 -6.49 -13.28
N ASP A 69 2.71 -6.73 -13.50
CA ASP A 69 3.71 -5.67 -13.64
C ASP A 69 3.34 -4.65 -14.71
N SER A 70 2.76 -5.10 -15.84
CA SER A 70 2.33 -4.21 -16.91
C SER A 70 1.28 -3.20 -16.42
N THR A 71 0.29 -3.68 -15.65
CA THR A 71 -0.77 -2.84 -15.10
C THR A 71 -0.24 -1.87 -14.04
N ALA A 72 0.64 -2.34 -13.16
CA ALA A 72 1.28 -1.51 -12.14
C ALA A 72 2.21 -0.44 -12.77
N LYS A 73 2.97 -0.80 -13.82
CA LYS A 73 3.79 0.14 -14.60
C LYS A 73 2.93 1.19 -15.29
N ALA A 74 1.82 0.80 -15.92
CA ALA A 74 0.91 1.74 -16.57
C ALA A 74 0.32 2.73 -15.57
N ALA A 75 -0.09 2.27 -14.38
CA ALA A 75 -0.58 3.14 -13.32
C ALA A 75 0.49 4.13 -12.84
N ALA A 76 1.71 3.67 -12.60
CA ALA A 76 2.83 4.53 -12.22
C ALA A 76 3.17 5.57 -13.30
N ALA A 77 3.21 5.15 -14.57
CA ALA A 77 3.45 6.04 -15.70
C ALA A 77 2.37 7.12 -15.82
N ALA A 78 1.09 6.75 -15.64
CA ALA A 78 -0.01 7.71 -15.67
C ALA A 78 0.06 8.73 -14.52
N VAL A 79 0.43 8.30 -13.31
CA VAL A 79 0.64 9.19 -12.16
C VAL A 79 1.81 10.15 -12.41
N PHE A 80 2.95 9.65 -12.89
CA PHE A 80 4.09 10.51 -13.23
C PHE A 80 3.71 11.54 -14.31
N ALA A 81 3.03 11.08 -15.37
CA ALA A 81 2.60 11.93 -16.48
C ALA A 81 1.61 13.01 -16.05
N SER A 82 0.76 12.76 -15.04
CA SER A 82 -0.18 13.75 -14.53
C SER A 82 0.52 15.02 -14.03
N THR A 83 1.67 14.88 -13.39
CA THR A 83 2.52 16.01 -12.97
C THR A 83 3.35 16.51 -14.14
N ALA A 84 4.10 15.62 -14.80
CA ALA A 84 5.09 15.99 -15.82
C ALA A 84 4.47 16.73 -17.03
N ASN A 85 3.25 16.36 -17.45
CA ASN A 85 2.57 17.00 -18.58
C ASN A 85 2.15 18.45 -18.31
N SER A 86 1.96 18.80 -17.04
CA SER A 86 1.57 20.16 -16.64
C SER A 86 2.77 21.11 -16.44
N MET A 87 3.99 20.57 -16.46
CA MET A 87 5.20 21.34 -16.18
C MET A 87 5.66 22.15 -17.40
N THR A 88 5.82 23.45 -17.21
CA THR A 88 6.40 24.35 -18.23
C THR A 88 7.91 24.51 -18.06
N GLY A 89 8.61 24.85 -19.13
CA GLY A 89 10.05 25.14 -19.08
C GLY A 89 10.95 23.90 -19.08
N LEU A 90 10.41 22.75 -19.49
CA LEU A 90 11.20 21.59 -19.90
C LEU A 90 11.30 21.58 -21.43
N SER A 91 12.42 21.09 -21.97
CA SER A 91 12.61 20.97 -23.42
C SER A 91 11.67 19.96 -24.08
N SER A 92 11.21 18.98 -23.30
CA SER A 92 10.26 17.95 -23.69
C SER A 92 9.60 17.38 -22.43
N VAL A 93 8.46 16.72 -22.60
CA VAL A 93 7.83 15.96 -21.53
C VAL A 93 8.70 14.73 -21.22
N PRO A 94 9.19 14.56 -19.98
CA PRO A 94 10.01 13.41 -19.63
C PRO A 94 9.16 12.14 -19.53
N SER A 95 9.70 11.01 -20.00
CA SER A 95 9.12 9.69 -19.80
C SER A 95 9.92 8.94 -18.74
N PRO A 96 9.28 8.42 -17.68
CA PRO A 96 9.99 7.71 -16.62
C PRO A 96 10.35 6.29 -17.06
N THR A 97 11.48 5.79 -16.56
CA THR A 97 11.82 4.36 -16.59
C THR A 97 11.32 3.73 -15.30
N ILE A 98 10.46 2.71 -15.41
CA ILE A 98 9.83 2.05 -14.26
C ILE A 98 10.27 0.59 -14.23
N ASN A 99 11.01 0.23 -13.17
CA ASN A 99 11.42 -1.13 -12.90
C ASN A 99 10.62 -1.71 -11.73
N ILE A 100 10.07 -2.91 -11.91
CA ILE A 100 9.34 -3.64 -10.87
C ILE A 100 10.09 -4.95 -10.65
N VAL A 101 10.38 -5.27 -9.40
CA VAL A 101 11.03 -6.51 -8.98
C VAL A 101 10.23 -7.10 -7.83
N ASP A 102 9.69 -8.29 -8.05
CA ASP A 102 8.98 -9.06 -7.04
C ASP A 102 9.89 -10.15 -6.46
N SER A 103 9.94 -10.21 -5.12
CA SER A 103 10.68 -11.23 -4.37
C SER A 103 9.77 -11.79 -3.27
N GLY A 104 9.26 -13.00 -3.50
CA GLY A 104 8.24 -13.60 -2.64
C GLY A 104 6.98 -12.73 -2.62
N LEU A 105 6.62 -12.23 -1.44
CA LEU A 105 5.44 -11.37 -1.24
C LEU A 105 5.79 -9.87 -1.29
N GLN A 106 7.06 -9.52 -1.45
CA GLN A 106 7.52 -8.14 -1.50
C GLN A 106 7.67 -7.67 -2.95
N ARG A 107 7.03 -6.55 -3.27
CA ARG A 107 7.23 -5.81 -4.52
C ARG A 107 8.11 -4.60 -4.25
N THR A 108 9.19 -4.46 -5.04
CA THR A 108 10.03 -3.26 -5.09
C THR A 108 9.81 -2.56 -6.43
N VAL A 109 9.48 -1.28 -6.40
CA VAL A 109 9.30 -0.46 -7.59
C VAL A 109 10.29 0.69 -7.56
N THR A 110 11.06 0.83 -8.64
CA THR A 110 12.01 1.93 -8.84
C THR A 110 11.59 2.74 -10.06
N VAL A 111 11.41 4.05 -9.88
CA VAL A 111 11.05 5.00 -10.93
C VAL A 111 12.22 5.95 -11.12
N SER A 112 12.80 6.00 -12.31
CA SER A 112 13.84 6.97 -12.66
C SER A 112 13.42 7.85 -13.83
N TYR A 113 13.94 9.07 -13.88
CA TYR A 113 13.64 10.01 -14.96
C TYR A 113 14.86 10.87 -15.28
N THR A 114 14.88 11.37 -16.51
CA THR A 114 15.79 12.43 -16.97
C THR A 114 14.97 13.48 -17.70
N ALA A 115 15.31 14.75 -17.50
CA ALA A 115 14.66 15.87 -18.15
C ALA A 115 15.65 17.01 -18.40
N GLN A 116 15.34 17.86 -19.38
CA GLN A 116 16.13 19.04 -19.72
C GLN A 116 15.38 20.30 -19.30
N SER A 117 15.87 20.98 -18.25
CA SER A 117 15.34 22.28 -17.82
C SER A 117 15.83 23.38 -18.76
N ILE A 118 14.91 24.11 -19.38
CA ILE A 118 15.24 25.30 -20.18
C ILE A 118 15.79 26.40 -19.26
N ASN A 119 16.91 27.00 -19.66
CA ASN A 119 17.57 28.10 -19.00
C ASN A 119 17.14 29.44 -19.62
N ASN A 120 16.86 30.43 -18.79
CA ASN A 120 16.49 31.78 -19.23
C ASN A 120 17.70 32.58 -19.70
N PHE A 121 18.88 32.34 -19.13
CA PHE A 121 20.14 33.00 -19.48
C PHE A 121 21.07 32.09 -20.31
N GLY A 122 20.49 31.19 -21.12
CA GLY A 122 21.25 30.18 -21.85
C GLY A 122 22.28 30.73 -22.85
N THR A 123 22.07 31.92 -23.40
CA THR A 123 23.04 32.61 -24.28
C THR A 123 24.26 33.11 -23.50
N LEU A 124 24.03 33.68 -22.31
CA LEU A 124 25.08 34.14 -21.40
C LEU A 124 25.90 32.96 -20.84
N LEU A 125 25.23 31.84 -20.56
CA LEU A 125 25.82 30.61 -20.01
C LEU A 125 26.35 29.64 -21.08
N ARG A 126 26.16 29.95 -22.37
CA ARG A 126 26.43 29.06 -23.52
C ARG A 126 25.80 27.66 -23.36
N SER A 127 24.69 27.57 -22.64
CA SER A 127 23.97 26.33 -22.32
C SER A 127 22.47 26.60 -22.26
N ALA A 128 21.76 26.20 -23.32
CA ALA A 128 20.31 26.45 -23.44
C ALA A 128 19.47 25.64 -22.44
N THR A 129 19.99 24.50 -21.97
CA THR A 129 19.30 23.62 -21.04
C THR A 129 20.24 22.97 -20.05
N TRP A 130 19.77 22.72 -18.84
CA TRP A 130 20.47 21.89 -17.86
C TRP A 130 19.75 20.57 -17.61
N ALA A 131 20.54 19.49 -17.57
CA ALA A 131 20.05 18.16 -17.27
C ALA A 131 19.68 18.06 -15.79
N VAL A 132 18.48 17.57 -15.55
CA VAL A 132 18.00 17.17 -14.23
C VAL A 132 17.55 15.71 -14.30
N GLY A 133 17.73 14.99 -13.21
CA GLY A 133 17.31 13.60 -13.12
C GLY A 133 17.15 13.20 -11.67
N GLY A 134 16.47 12.09 -11.48
CA GLY A 134 16.17 11.56 -10.16
C GLY A 134 15.69 10.12 -10.25
N THR A 135 15.72 9.46 -9.10
CA THR A 135 15.26 8.10 -8.92
C THR A 135 14.54 8.01 -7.58
N SER A 136 13.36 7.39 -7.58
CA SER A 136 12.59 7.05 -6.40
C SER A 136 12.39 5.54 -6.30
N THR A 137 12.34 5.00 -5.09
CA THR A 137 12.06 3.58 -4.86
C THR A 137 11.05 3.41 -3.74
N ALA A 138 10.00 2.64 -4.00
CA ALA A 138 8.99 2.25 -3.04
C ALA A 138 8.96 0.72 -2.89
N ARG A 139 8.60 0.24 -1.70
CA ARG A 139 8.46 -1.18 -1.39
C ARG A 139 7.18 -1.41 -0.61
N ALA A 140 6.45 -2.46 -0.95
CA ALA A 140 5.36 -2.97 -0.13
C ALA A 140 5.34 -4.49 -0.18
N ALA A 141 4.78 -5.10 0.85
CA ALA A 141 4.62 -6.55 0.93
C ALA A 141 3.15 -6.90 1.12
N SER A 142 2.72 -7.96 0.44
CA SER A 142 1.42 -8.59 0.70
C SER A 142 1.51 -9.46 1.95
N ALA A 143 0.41 -9.55 2.70
CA ALA A 143 0.33 -10.52 3.79
C ALA A 143 0.45 -11.95 3.23
N PRO A 144 1.18 -12.86 3.88
CA PRO A 144 1.21 -14.25 3.48
C PRO A 144 -0.17 -14.89 3.60
N ASN A 145 -0.43 -15.89 2.75
CA ASN A 145 -1.59 -16.76 2.93
C ASN A 145 -1.50 -17.41 4.31
N MET A 146 -2.55 -17.29 5.11
CA MET A 146 -2.66 -17.97 6.40
C MET A 146 -3.64 -19.13 6.28
N ASN A 147 -3.21 -20.31 6.72
CA ASN A 147 -4.09 -21.47 6.84
C ASN A 147 -4.83 -21.38 8.18
N PHE A 148 -6.16 -21.34 8.12
CA PHE A 148 -7.01 -21.47 9.30
C PHE A 148 -7.34 -22.95 9.48
N TYR A 149 -6.76 -23.58 10.50
CA TYR A 149 -7.16 -24.91 10.92
C TYR A 149 -8.17 -24.77 12.05
N LEU A 150 -9.42 -25.13 11.76
CA LEU A 150 -10.47 -25.18 12.77
C LEU A 150 -10.62 -26.62 13.23
N VAL A 151 -10.33 -26.88 14.50
CA VAL A 151 -10.63 -28.16 15.14
C VAL A 151 -11.87 -27.94 15.99
N LEU A 152 -12.99 -28.51 15.55
CA LEU A 152 -14.25 -28.49 16.28
C LEU A 152 -14.28 -29.70 17.21
N ASP A 153 -14.55 -29.50 18.49
CA ASP A 153 -14.72 -30.58 19.45
C ASP A 153 -16.01 -31.34 19.14
N ASP A 154 -15.89 -32.65 18.92
CA ASP A 154 -17.01 -33.59 18.74
C ASP A 154 -17.15 -34.50 19.98
N SER A 155 -16.93 -33.94 21.17
CA SER A 155 -17.12 -34.71 22.39
C SER A 155 -18.62 -35.04 22.59
N PRO A 156 -18.97 -36.14 23.28
CA PRO A 156 -20.37 -36.48 23.61
C PRO A 156 -21.15 -35.39 24.35
N SER A 157 -20.49 -34.35 24.87
CA SER A 157 -21.15 -33.15 25.40
C SER A 157 -21.86 -32.30 24.33
N MET A 158 -21.55 -32.51 23.05
CA MET A 158 -22.18 -31.92 21.86
C MET A 158 -23.33 -32.78 21.30
N ALA A 159 -23.66 -33.92 21.91
CA ALA A 159 -24.69 -34.87 21.48
C ALA A 159 -26.13 -34.39 21.77
N ILE A 160 -26.43 -33.12 21.49
CA ILE A 160 -27.80 -32.58 21.52
C ILE A 160 -28.54 -32.98 20.22
N GLY A 161 -29.88 -33.11 20.29
CA GLY A 161 -30.71 -33.27 19.11
C GLY A 161 -30.41 -32.22 18.03
N ALA A 162 -30.32 -32.65 16.78
CA ALA A 162 -29.91 -31.82 15.64
C ALA A 162 -30.86 -30.64 15.41
N THR A 163 -32.16 -30.92 15.40
CA THR A 163 -33.22 -29.92 15.24
C THR A 163 -34.03 -29.73 16.54
N GLN A 164 -34.88 -28.71 16.59
CA GLN A 164 -35.82 -28.55 17.70
C GLN A 164 -36.76 -29.76 17.84
N ASN A 165 -37.12 -30.39 16.73
CA ASN A 165 -37.94 -31.60 16.74
C ASN A 165 -37.18 -32.77 17.39
N ASP A 166 -35.90 -32.95 17.05
CA ASP A 166 -35.04 -34.00 17.64
C ASP A 166 -34.81 -33.77 19.14
N ILE A 167 -34.64 -32.51 19.56
CA ILE A 167 -34.54 -32.15 20.99
C ILE A 167 -35.83 -32.53 21.72
N ASN A 168 -36.99 -32.16 21.18
CA ASN A 168 -38.28 -32.47 21.79
C ASN A 168 -38.53 -33.99 21.85
N ASN A 169 -38.18 -34.72 20.78
CA ASN A 169 -38.27 -36.17 20.71
C ASN A 169 -37.38 -36.82 21.77
N LEU A 170 -36.13 -36.36 21.91
CA LEU A 170 -35.20 -36.93 22.87
C LEU A 170 -35.63 -36.66 24.33
N ILE A 171 -36.13 -35.45 24.63
CA ILE A 171 -36.73 -35.12 25.93
C ILE A 171 -37.93 -36.04 26.22
N SER A 172 -38.74 -36.33 25.20
CA SER A 172 -39.89 -37.22 25.32
C SER A 172 -39.47 -38.67 25.57
N TYR A 173 -38.54 -39.20 24.77
CA TYR A 173 -38.05 -40.58 24.87
C TYR A 173 -37.27 -40.86 26.16
N THR A 174 -36.63 -39.84 26.73
CA THR A 174 -35.88 -39.94 28.00
C THR A 174 -36.72 -39.59 29.22
N SER A 175 -38.03 -39.32 29.08
CA SER A 175 -38.89 -38.92 30.19
C SER A 175 -39.03 -39.94 31.34
N SER A 176 -38.76 -41.22 31.04
CA SER A 176 -38.74 -42.31 32.01
C SER A 176 -37.36 -42.60 32.60
N GLN A 177 -36.31 -41.89 32.16
CA GLN A 177 -34.96 -42.11 32.67
C GLN A 177 -34.82 -41.65 34.12
N PRO A 178 -33.90 -42.27 34.89
CA PRO A 178 -33.63 -41.87 36.26
C PRO A 178 -32.79 -40.59 36.32
N SER A 179 -32.82 -39.94 37.49
CA SER A 179 -31.88 -38.88 37.87
C SER A 179 -31.71 -37.76 36.82
N ALA A 180 -30.46 -37.37 36.53
CA ALA A 180 -30.12 -36.26 35.64
C ALA A 180 -30.39 -36.57 34.15
N SER A 181 -30.57 -37.86 33.81
CA SER A 181 -30.83 -38.32 32.45
C SER A 181 -32.31 -38.24 32.07
N ARG A 182 -33.20 -37.90 33.04
CA ARG A 182 -34.63 -37.71 32.83
C ARG A 182 -34.94 -36.49 31.98
N SER A 183 -35.76 -36.68 30.94
CA SER A 183 -36.26 -35.60 30.09
C SER A 183 -35.14 -34.71 29.53
N CYS A 184 -34.02 -35.33 29.16
CA CYS A 184 -32.82 -34.65 28.70
C CYS A 184 -32.81 -34.52 27.18
N GLY A 185 -32.48 -33.33 26.68
CA GLY A 185 -32.27 -33.07 25.25
C GLY A 185 -30.89 -33.49 24.73
N PHE A 186 -30.05 -34.06 25.60
CA PHE A 186 -28.71 -34.56 25.28
C PHE A 186 -28.68 -36.09 25.35
N ALA A 187 -28.05 -36.67 24.34
CA ALA A 187 -27.79 -38.09 24.18
C ALA A 187 -26.48 -38.46 24.88
N CYS A 188 -26.41 -38.24 26.19
CA CYS A 188 -25.24 -38.59 26.99
C CYS A 188 -24.97 -40.10 26.94
N HIS A 189 -23.70 -40.47 26.82
CA HIS A 189 -23.25 -41.86 26.92
C HIS A 189 -22.68 -42.13 28.30
N GLU A 190 -23.16 -43.17 28.96
CA GLU A 190 -22.79 -43.52 30.33
C GLU A 190 -22.31 -44.97 30.38
N THR A 191 -21.23 -45.24 31.11
CA THR A 191 -20.65 -46.59 31.18
C THR A 191 -21.44 -47.53 32.09
N HIS A 192 -22.16 -46.99 33.09
CA HIS A 192 -22.90 -47.76 34.07
C HIS A 192 -24.28 -47.14 34.39
N PRO A 193 -25.16 -46.94 33.39
CA PRO A 193 -26.48 -46.31 33.58
C PRO A 193 -27.38 -47.11 34.52
N ASN A 194 -27.08 -48.40 34.74
CA ASN A 194 -27.76 -49.26 35.70
C ASN A 194 -27.44 -48.95 37.17
N LEU A 195 -26.40 -48.15 37.45
CA LEU A 195 -26.01 -47.73 38.79
C LEU A 195 -26.59 -46.37 39.19
N ASP A 196 -27.31 -45.70 38.28
CA ASP A 196 -27.96 -44.44 38.56
C ASP A 196 -29.05 -44.58 39.64
N SER A 197 -29.25 -43.51 40.40
CA SER A 197 -30.28 -43.50 41.44
C SER A 197 -31.67 -43.63 40.80
N GLY A 198 -32.33 -44.76 41.06
CA GLY A 198 -33.63 -45.10 40.46
C GLY A 198 -33.55 -45.92 39.17
N ALA A 199 -32.35 -46.33 38.73
CA ALA A 199 -32.16 -47.22 37.60
C ALA A 199 -32.41 -48.70 37.94
N ASN A 200 -32.50 -49.53 36.91
CA ASN A 200 -32.56 -50.99 37.02
C ASN A 200 -31.55 -51.64 36.06
N SER A 201 -31.46 -52.98 36.08
CA SER A 201 -30.53 -53.73 35.23
C SER A 201 -30.74 -53.57 33.72
N SER A 202 -31.88 -53.03 33.30
CA SER A 202 -32.23 -52.77 31.90
C SER A 202 -32.16 -51.28 31.55
N SER A 203 -31.75 -50.41 32.47
CA SER A 203 -31.49 -49.00 32.17
C SER A 203 -30.34 -48.88 31.18
N VAL A 204 -30.58 -48.12 30.11
CA VAL A 204 -29.59 -47.77 29.09
C VAL A 204 -29.31 -46.27 29.16
N ASP A 205 -28.25 -45.80 28.53
CA ASP A 205 -27.97 -44.37 28.47
C ASP A 205 -28.82 -43.63 27.41
N ASN A 206 -28.78 -42.31 27.44
CA ASN A 206 -29.57 -41.49 26.52
C ASN A 206 -29.08 -41.56 25.08
N LEU A 207 -27.79 -41.88 24.86
CA LEU A 207 -27.27 -42.15 23.52
C LEU A 207 -27.93 -43.38 22.91
N THR A 208 -28.03 -44.46 23.67
CA THR A 208 -28.70 -45.70 23.24
C THR A 208 -30.18 -45.44 22.94
N ILE A 209 -30.86 -44.66 23.76
CA ILE A 209 -32.25 -44.22 23.48
C ILE A 209 -32.33 -43.44 22.17
N ALA A 210 -31.45 -42.45 21.97
CA ALA A 210 -31.42 -41.65 20.75
C ALA A 210 -31.23 -42.52 19.49
N ARG A 211 -30.27 -43.45 19.53
CA ARG A 211 -29.99 -44.38 18.42
C ARG A 211 -31.13 -45.34 18.14
N ASN A 212 -31.72 -45.93 19.18
CA ASN A 212 -32.84 -46.88 19.03
C ASN A 212 -34.09 -46.21 18.44
N ASN A 213 -34.27 -44.91 18.65
CA ASN A 213 -35.41 -44.14 18.15
C ASN A 213 -35.08 -43.28 16.92
N GLY A 214 -33.89 -43.44 16.34
CA GLY A 214 -33.49 -42.72 15.12
C GLY A 214 -33.43 -41.20 15.27
N VAL A 215 -33.13 -40.68 16.47
CA VAL A 215 -32.94 -39.25 16.70
C VAL A 215 -31.61 -38.82 16.10
N THR A 216 -31.64 -37.83 15.18
CA THR A 216 -30.42 -37.24 14.63
C THR A 216 -29.78 -36.30 15.65
N LEU A 217 -28.50 -36.47 15.93
CA LEU A 217 -27.71 -35.63 16.82
C LEU A 217 -26.86 -34.66 16.00
N ARG A 218 -26.44 -33.53 16.59
CA ARG A 218 -25.56 -32.58 15.91
C ARG A 218 -24.21 -33.16 15.52
N ILE A 219 -23.77 -34.20 16.24
CA ILE A 219 -22.53 -34.93 15.95
C ILE A 219 -22.65 -35.81 14.69
N ASP A 220 -23.87 -36.08 14.22
CA ASP A 220 -24.12 -36.91 13.05
C ASP A 220 -24.12 -36.12 11.73
N LEU A 221 -23.92 -34.79 11.80
CA LEU A 221 -24.05 -33.85 10.67
C LEU A 221 -22.71 -33.30 10.18
#